data_AF-A0A177MG36-F1
#
_entry.id   AF-A0A177MG36-F1
#
_cell.length_a   1.000
_cell.length_b   1.000
_cell.length_c   1.000
_cell.angle_alpha   90.00
_cell.angle_beta   90.00
_cell.angle_gamma   90.00
#
_symmetry.space_group_name_H-M   'P 1'
#
loop_
_entity.id
_entity.type
_entity.pdbx_description
1 polymer ?
#
loop_
_entity_poly.entity_id
_entity_poly.type
_entity_poly.pdbx_seq_one_letter_code
_entity_poly.pdbx_strand_id
1 'polypeptide(L)'
;MPPPIEDWLTQHQKDSHFFLENLRGAEFHWFFVQAVSALEHDLYVPAVSSLFNGVEATLRVTLQQIADPHVPQVPSPYRVLSNRLILDAHAHGMPVEKLAFAGESNFFEKLRSEKPARVDVEIVRLRNDICHGNVFEFINRELGEGNYFFTPECLRDLAVSLLEISKQWALALGKFRHERFHA
;
A
#
# COMPACT_ATOMS: atom_id res chain seq x y z
N MET A 1 -28.88 -10.42 -26.65
CA MET A 1 -28.81 -9.97 -25.24
C MET A 1 -27.64 -9.01 -25.13
N PRO A 2 -27.80 -7.81 -24.57
CA PRO A 2 -26.64 -7.01 -24.19
C PRO A 2 -25.80 -7.81 -23.17
N PRO A 3 -24.45 -7.74 -23.24
CA PRO A 3 -23.60 -8.42 -22.27
C PRO A 3 -23.86 -7.93 -20.84
N PRO A 4 -23.61 -8.76 -19.81
CA PRO A 4 -23.76 -8.39 -18.40
C PRO A 4 -23.07 -7.06 -18.10
N ILE A 5 -23.64 -6.24 -17.20
CA ILE A 5 -23.11 -4.89 -16.86
C ILE A 5 -21.62 -4.93 -16.47
N GLU A 6 -21.15 -6.05 -15.91
CA GLU A 6 -19.75 -6.31 -15.52
C GLU A 6 -18.75 -6.35 -16.70
N ASP A 7 -19.23 -6.60 -17.93
CA ASP A 7 -18.41 -6.59 -19.15
C ASP A 7 -18.20 -5.18 -19.73
N TRP A 8 -18.93 -4.17 -19.22
CA TRP A 8 -18.83 -2.79 -19.68
C TRP A 8 -17.87 -1.94 -18.83
N LEU A 9 -17.40 -2.49 -17.72
CA LEU A 9 -16.48 -1.80 -16.82
C LEU A 9 -15.04 -1.94 -17.34
N THR A 10 -14.33 -0.83 -17.47
CA THR A 10 -12.88 -0.85 -17.69
C THR A 10 -12.18 -1.50 -16.49
N GLN A 11 -10.94 -1.96 -16.66
CA GLN A 11 -10.16 -2.49 -15.54
C GLN A 11 -10.03 -1.45 -14.41
N HIS A 12 -9.95 -0.15 -14.74
CA HIS A 12 -10.13 0.96 -13.81
C HIS A 12 -11.30 0.77 -12.86
N GLN A 13 -12.49 0.60 -13.45
CA GLN A 13 -13.74 0.70 -12.75
C GLN A 13 -13.89 -0.53 -11.87
N LYS A 14 -13.43 -1.68 -12.34
CA LYS A 14 -13.32 -2.91 -11.55
C LYS A 14 -12.40 -2.72 -10.34
N ASP A 15 -11.21 -2.15 -10.52
CA ASP A 15 -10.24 -1.96 -9.45
C ASP A 15 -10.66 -0.86 -8.45
N SER A 16 -11.25 0.24 -8.94
CA SER A 16 -11.79 1.31 -8.11
C SER A 16 -12.99 0.83 -7.29
N HIS A 17 -13.92 0.08 -7.90
CA HIS A 17 -15.01 -0.58 -7.18
C HIS A 17 -14.48 -1.59 -6.16
N PHE A 18 -13.45 -2.36 -6.53
CA PHE A 18 -12.85 -3.33 -5.63
C PHE A 18 -12.35 -2.69 -4.33
N PHE A 19 -11.63 -1.57 -4.40
CA PHE A 19 -11.16 -0.89 -3.18
C PHE A 19 -12.32 -0.27 -2.40
N LEU A 20 -13.31 0.31 -3.09
CA LEU A 20 -14.50 0.88 -2.46
C LEU A 20 -15.29 -0.18 -1.67
N GLU A 21 -15.54 -1.33 -2.28
CA GLU A 21 -16.31 -2.43 -1.71
C GLU A 21 -15.59 -3.08 -0.53
N ASN A 22 -14.31 -3.43 -0.71
CA ASN A 22 -13.55 -4.15 0.31
C ASN A 22 -13.16 -3.27 1.49
N LEU A 23 -12.90 -1.98 1.26
CA LEU A 23 -12.63 -1.02 2.34
C LEU A 23 -13.89 -0.32 2.86
N ARG A 24 -15.06 -0.66 2.30
CA ARG A 24 -16.40 -0.17 2.69
C ARG A 24 -16.52 1.36 2.72
N GLY A 25 -15.94 2.02 1.71
CA GLY A 25 -16.04 3.48 1.57
C GLY A 25 -15.34 4.29 2.67
N ALA A 26 -14.46 3.69 3.47
CA ALA A 26 -13.68 4.42 4.46
C ALA A 26 -12.81 5.48 3.78
N GLU A 27 -12.66 6.69 4.34
CA GLU A 27 -12.07 7.88 3.69
C GLU A 27 -10.71 7.62 3.00
N PHE A 28 -9.91 6.70 3.53
CA PHE A 28 -8.62 6.29 2.98
C PHE A 28 -8.68 5.45 1.68
N HIS A 29 -9.86 4.97 1.25
CA HIS A 29 -9.98 4.19 0.00
C HIS A 29 -9.59 5.02 -1.24
N TRP A 30 -9.78 6.34 -1.18
CA TRP A 30 -9.44 7.25 -2.27
C TRP A 30 -7.96 7.25 -2.65
N PHE A 31 -7.05 6.94 -1.73
CA PHE A 31 -5.63 6.77 -2.05
C PHE A 31 -5.42 5.64 -3.07
N PHE A 32 -6.11 4.51 -2.90
CA PHE A 32 -6.02 3.39 -3.83
C PHE A 32 -6.74 3.67 -5.15
N VAL A 33 -7.92 4.30 -5.10
CA VAL A 33 -8.66 4.70 -6.32
C VAL A 33 -7.85 5.68 -7.18
N GLN A 34 -7.22 6.67 -6.56
CA GLN A 34 -6.35 7.61 -7.27
C GLN A 34 -5.07 6.93 -7.79
N ALA A 35 -4.53 5.95 -7.07
CA ALA A 35 -3.41 5.17 -7.57
C ALA A 35 -3.75 4.38 -8.84
N VAL A 36 -4.93 3.72 -8.86
CA VAL A 36 -5.43 3.00 -10.04
C VAL A 36 -5.60 3.97 -11.21
N SER A 37 -6.21 5.14 -10.97
CA SER A 37 -6.33 6.20 -11.98
C SER A 37 -4.99 6.63 -12.56
N ALA A 38 -3.99 6.82 -11.69
CA ALA A 38 -2.65 7.21 -12.08
C ALA A 38 -1.96 6.12 -12.93
N LEU A 39 -2.10 4.84 -12.56
CA LEU A 39 -1.55 3.71 -13.32
C LEU A 39 -2.07 3.66 -14.75
N GLU A 40 -3.36 3.93 -14.96
CA GLU A 40 -3.95 3.91 -16.30
C GLU A 40 -3.47 5.02 -17.22
N HIS A 41 -2.97 6.10 -16.64
CA HIS A 41 -2.40 7.22 -17.38
C HIS A 41 -0.86 7.15 -17.39
N ASP A 42 -0.27 5.99 -17.10
CA ASP A 42 1.18 5.76 -17.01
C ASP A 42 1.90 6.69 -16.00
N LEU A 43 1.17 7.21 -15.01
CA LEU A 43 1.72 8.08 -13.97
C LEU A 43 2.23 7.24 -12.78
N TYR A 44 3.38 6.58 -12.98
CA TYR A 44 3.93 5.60 -12.01
C TYR A 44 4.36 6.19 -10.66
N VAL A 45 5.03 7.34 -10.66
CA VAL A 45 5.47 8.02 -9.42
C VAL A 45 4.29 8.36 -8.51
N PRO A 46 3.22 9.05 -8.99
CA PRO A 46 2.06 9.32 -8.15
C PRO A 46 1.26 8.05 -7.82
N ALA A 47 1.22 7.05 -8.71
CA ALA A 47 0.58 5.77 -8.41
C ALA A 47 1.23 5.08 -7.20
N VAL A 48 2.55 4.86 -7.24
CA VAL A 48 3.31 4.20 -6.17
C VAL A 48 3.18 4.98 -4.86
N SER A 49 3.32 6.31 -4.92
CA SER A 49 3.16 7.17 -3.74
C SER A 49 1.77 7.06 -3.13
N SER A 50 0.73 7.01 -3.97
CA SER A 50 -0.66 6.90 -3.53
C SER A 50 -0.97 5.53 -2.92
N LEU A 51 -0.44 4.43 -3.47
CA LEU A 51 -0.57 3.09 -2.89
C LEU A 51 0.08 3.01 -1.50
N PHE A 52 1.32 3.52 -1.34
CA PHE A 52 1.96 3.57 -0.03
C PHE A 52 1.17 4.39 0.99
N ASN A 53 0.63 5.54 0.56
CA ASN A 53 -0.20 6.38 1.41
C ASN A 53 -1.50 5.68 1.80
N GLY A 54 -2.12 4.90 0.89
CA GLY A 54 -3.29 4.09 1.20
C GLY A 54 -3.00 3.03 2.27
N VAL A 55 -1.89 2.30 2.15
CA VAL A 55 -1.45 1.34 3.17
C VAL A 55 -1.16 2.03 4.51
N GLU A 56 -0.45 3.15 4.50
CA GLU A 56 -0.18 3.91 5.72
C GLU A 56 -1.48 4.39 6.39
N ALA A 57 -2.37 5.01 5.62
CA ALA A 57 -3.62 5.57 6.11
C ALA A 57 -4.53 4.49 6.69
N THR A 58 -4.66 3.35 5.99
CA THR A 58 -5.46 2.21 6.47
C THR A 58 -4.95 1.67 7.81
N LEU A 59 -3.62 1.52 7.98
CA LEU A 59 -3.02 1.09 9.25
C LEU A 59 -3.30 2.11 10.37
N ARG A 60 -3.01 3.39 10.13
CA ARG A 60 -3.16 4.46 11.13
C ARG A 60 -4.60 4.62 11.59
N VAL A 61 -5.52 4.73 10.64
CA VAL A 61 -6.95 4.94 10.93
C VAL A 61 -7.55 3.72 11.61
N THR A 62 -7.21 2.50 11.16
CA THR A 62 -7.75 1.29 11.79
C THR A 62 -7.24 1.13 13.23
N LEU A 63 -5.94 1.32 13.47
CA LEU A 63 -5.39 1.28 14.83
C LEU A 63 -6.03 2.33 15.76
N GLN A 64 -6.29 3.52 15.23
CA GLN A 64 -6.94 4.55 16.00
C GLN A 64 -8.40 4.19 16.33
N GLN A 65 -9.16 3.68 15.38
CA GLN A 65 -10.54 3.22 15.60
C GLN A 65 -10.60 2.04 16.58
N ILE A 66 -9.57 1.20 16.64
CA ILE A 66 -9.45 0.15 17.65
C ILE A 66 -9.23 0.75 19.04
N ALA A 67 -8.43 1.81 19.16
CA ALA A 67 -8.15 2.48 20.43
C ALA A 67 -9.33 3.31 20.94
N ASP A 68 -10.00 4.05 20.05
CA ASP A 68 -11.18 4.86 20.34
C ASP A 68 -12.15 4.85 19.14
N PRO A 69 -13.22 4.03 19.19
CA PRO A 69 -14.19 3.92 18.11
C PRO A 69 -15.09 5.15 17.93
N HIS A 70 -15.20 6.01 18.95
CA HIS A 70 -16.23 7.04 19.01
C HIS A 70 -15.73 8.43 18.60
N VAL A 71 -14.41 8.61 18.48
CA VAL A 71 -13.81 9.92 18.18
C VAL A 71 -12.95 9.85 16.92
N PRO A 72 -13.38 10.48 15.81
CA PRO A 72 -12.52 10.76 14.67
C PRO A 72 -11.45 11.76 15.09
N GLN A 73 -10.28 11.27 15.46
CA GLN A 73 -9.08 12.09 15.65
C GLN A 73 -8.20 12.03 14.41
N VAL A 74 -7.44 13.09 14.17
CA VAL A 74 -6.39 13.05 13.15
C VAL A 74 -5.25 12.18 13.68
N PRO A 75 -4.82 11.13 12.96
CA PRO A 75 -3.70 10.33 13.42
C PRO A 75 -2.43 11.19 13.52
N SER A 76 -1.63 11.00 14.58
CA SER A 76 -0.38 11.75 14.78
C SER A 76 0.48 11.80 13.49
N PRO A 77 0.98 12.98 13.08
CA PRO A 77 1.77 13.12 11.85
C PRO A 77 3.09 12.35 11.90
N TYR A 78 3.55 11.98 13.10
CA TYR A 78 4.79 11.23 13.31
C TYR A 78 4.60 9.71 13.19
N ARG A 79 3.35 9.23 13.08
CA ARG A 79 3.05 7.80 13.00
C ARG A 79 2.99 7.32 11.56
N VAL A 80 4.12 7.47 10.86
CA VAL A 80 4.25 7.10 9.45
C VAL A 80 4.46 5.57 9.27
N LEU A 81 4.27 5.04 8.06
CA LEU A 81 4.54 3.66 7.66
C LEU A 81 5.96 3.26 8.06
N SER A 82 6.05 2.34 9.02
CA SER A 82 7.27 1.90 9.65
C SER A 82 7.08 0.48 10.19
N ASN A 83 8.16 -0.26 10.43
CA ASN A 83 8.08 -1.58 11.08
C ASN A 83 7.29 -1.51 12.39
N ARG A 84 7.47 -0.44 13.18
CA ARG A 84 6.75 -0.25 14.44
C ARG A 84 5.24 -0.13 14.24
N LEU A 85 4.79 0.66 13.27
CA LEU A 85 3.37 0.79 12.95
C LEU A 85 2.76 -0.55 12.51
N ILE A 86 3.47 -1.30 11.66
CA ILE A 86 3.03 -2.61 11.19
C ILE A 86 3.00 -3.62 12.35
N LEU A 87 4.00 -3.61 13.21
CA LEU A 87 4.06 -4.48 14.38
C LEU A 87 2.94 -4.17 15.39
N ASP A 88 2.62 -2.89 15.59
CA ASP A 88 1.47 -2.46 16.40
C ASP A 88 0.16 -2.98 15.79
N ALA A 89 -0.04 -2.83 14.47
CA ALA A 89 -1.21 -3.35 13.75
C ALA A 89 -1.34 -4.88 13.91
N HIS A 90 -0.23 -5.61 13.78
CA HIS A 90 -0.19 -7.05 14.00
C HIS A 90 -0.57 -7.44 15.44
N ALA A 91 -0.09 -6.70 16.44
CA ALA A 91 -0.46 -6.94 17.85
C ALA A 91 -1.97 -6.77 18.11
N HIS A 92 -2.68 -6.05 17.26
CA HIS A 92 -4.14 -5.92 17.28
C HIS A 92 -4.88 -6.89 16.34
N GLY A 93 -4.18 -7.88 15.78
CA GLY A 93 -4.76 -8.93 14.93
C GLY A 93 -4.96 -8.54 13.48
N MET A 94 -4.42 -7.40 13.02
CA MET A 94 -4.51 -7.02 11.60
C MET A 94 -3.64 -7.98 10.75
N PRO A 95 -4.09 -8.35 9.54
CA PRO A 95 -3.44 -9.36 8.69
C PRO A 95 -2.23 -8.78 7.92
N VAL A 96 -1.24 -8.28 8.66
CA VAL A 96 -0.10 -7.53 8.09
C VAL A 96 0.81 -8.36 7.21
N GLU A 97 0.74 -9.70 7.28
CA GLU A 97 1.48 -10.59 6.38
C GLU A 97 1.10 -10.38 4.91
N LYS A 98 -0.08 -9.79 4.64
CA LYS A 98 -0.51 -9.42 3.28
C LYS A 98 0.22 -8.20 2.71
N LEU A 99 1.06 -7.54 3.52
CA LEU A 99 1.91 -6.43 3.07
C LEU A 99 3.30 -6.89 2.61
N ALA A 100 3.62 -8.19 2.75
CA ALA A 100 4.89 -8.74 2.32
C ALA A 100 4.99 -8.77 0.79
N PHE A 101 6.17 -8.44 0.25
CA PHE A 101 6.43 -8.60 -1.18
C PHE A 101 6.57 -10.07 -1.55
N ALA A 102 6.28 -10.41 -2.81
CA ALA A 102 6.52 -11.76 -3.32
C ALA A 102 8.00 -12.13 -3.14
N GLY A 103 8.27 -13.27 -2.49
CA GLY A 103 9.63 -13.73 -2.17
C GLY A 103 10.22 -13.16 -0.86
N GLU A 104 9.52 -12.28 -0.15
CA GLU A 104 9.96 -11.76 1.15
C GLU A 104 9.69 -12.77 2.29
N SER A 105 10.48 -13.85 2.35
CA SER A 105 10.29 -14.93 3.32
C SER A 105 10.61 -14.54 4.77
N ASN A 106 11.37 -13.47 4.98
CA ASN A 106 11.83 -12.98 6.28
C ASN A 106 11.04 -11.76 6.78
N PHE A 107 9.82 -11.53 6.28
CA PHE A 107 8.98 -10.37 6.64
C PHE A 107 8.86 -10.15 8.16
N PHE A 108 8.43 -11.18 8.91
CA PHE A 108 8.27 -11.05 10.37
C PHE A 108 9.60 -10.94 11.12
N GLU A 109 10.68 -11.52 10.59
CA GLU A 109 12.02 -11.36 11.16
C GLU A 109 12.48 -9.90 11.04
N LYS A 110 12.36 -9.30 9.84
CA LYS A 110 12.64 -7.88 9.61
C LYS A 110 11.76 -6.99 10.49
N LEU A 111 10.45 -7.25 10.58
CA LEU A 111 9.54 -6.46 11.44
C LEU A 111 9.97 -6.42 12.91
N ARG A 112 10.51 -7.53 13.43
CA ARG A 112 10.94 -7.67 14.82
C ARG A 112 12.40 -7.23 15.05
N SER A 113 13.13 -6.90 14.00
CA SER A 113 14.52 -6.45 14.13
C SER A 113 14.61 -5.11 14.88
N GLU A 114 15.60 -5.00 15.75
CA GLU A 114 15.83 -3.82 16.60
C GLU A 114 17.19 -3.20 16.32
N LYS A 115 17.39 -1.95 16.76
CA LYS A 115 18.69 -1.28 16.68
C LYS A 115 19.73 -2.06 17.52
N PRO A 116 21.00 -2.12 17.08
CA PRO A 116 21.59 -1.45 15.91
C PRO A 116 21.38 -2.18 14.58
N ALA A 117 20.92 -3.44 14.58
CA ALA A 117 20.78 -4.28 13.39
C ALA A 117 19.36 -4.25 12.79
N ARG A 118 18.69 -3.10 12.85
CA ARG A 118 17.32 -2.95 12.32
C ARG A 118 17.34 -3.07 10.80
N VAL A 119 16.45 -3.88 10.27
CA VAL A 119 16.16 -4.05 8.84
C VAL A 119 14.69 -3.74 8.60
N ASP A 120 14.41 -2.82 7.68
CA ASP A 120 13.03 -2.50 7.30
C ASP A 120 12.47 -3.57 6.36
N VAL A 121 11.18 -3.92 6.53
CA VAL A 121 10.47 -4.73 5.52
C VAL A 121 10.39 -3.97 4.20
N GLU A 122 10.26 -4.68 3.08
CA GLU A 122 10.36 -4.06 1.75
C GLU A 122 9.38 -2.92 1.56
N ILE A 123 8.12 -3.08 2.00
CA ILE A 123 7.11 -2.02 1.87
C ILE A 123 7.49 -0.73 2.63
N VAL A 124 8.19 -0.84 3.76
CA VAL A 124 8.67 0.31 4.54
C VAL A 124 9.90 0.92 3.88
N ARG A 125 10.86 0.09 3.46
CA ARG A 125 12.08 0.52 2.78
C ARG A 125 11.74 1.28 1.49
N LEU A 126 10.95 0.67 0.61
CA LEU A 126 10.53 1.23 -0.66
C LEU A 126 9.73 2.52 -0.48
N ARG A 127 8.82 2.58 0.51
CA ARG A 127 8.13 3.83 0.82
C ARG A 127 9.13 4.92 1.15
N ASN A 128 10.03 4.67 2.10
CA ASN A 128 11.02 5.66 2.54
C ASN A 128 11.88 6.11 1.36
N ASP A 129 12.31 5.18 0.52
CA ASP A 129 13.12 5.49 -0.65
C ASP A 129 12.39 6.38 -1.65
N ILE A 130 11.15 6.04 -2.02
CA ILE A 130 10.34 6.86 -2.93
C ILE A 130 10.04 8.24 -2.34
N CYS A 131 9.65 8.33 -1.07
CA CYS A 131 9.32 9.61 -0.43
C CYS A 131 10.54 10.51 -0.22
N HIS A 132 11.74 9.95 -0.06
CA HIS A 132 12.98 10.73 0.03
C HIS A 132 13.63 11.00 -1.33
N GLY A 133 13.08 10.46 -2.43
CA GLY A 133 13.66 10.60 -3.77
C GLY A 133 14.85 9.67 -4.03
N ASN A 134 15.07 8.65 -3.20
CA ASN A 134 16.09 7.61 -3.41
C ASN A 134 15.63 6.63 -4.50
N VAL A 135 15.69 7.05 -5.76
CA VAL A 135 15.24 6.24 -6.90
C VAL A 135 16.36 5.43 -7.56
N PHE A 136 17.56 5.42 -6.97
CA PHE A 136 18.78 4.88 -7.59
C PHE A 136 18.72 3.38 -7.90
N GLU A 137 17.90 2.61 -7.17
CA GLU A 137 17.68 1.18 -7.44
C GLU A 137 16.83 0.95 -8.69
N PHE A 138 16.07 1.95 -9.14
CA PHE A 138 15.18 1.86 -10.31
C PHE A 138 15.80 2.46 -11.58
N ILE A 139 16.90 3.20 -11.46
CA ILE A 139 17.53 3.86 -12.62
C ILE A 139 17.90 2.83 -13.68
N ASN A 140 17.52 3.10 -14.94
CA ASN A 140 17.93 2.30 -16.08
C ASN A 140 19.45 2.45 -16.29
N ARG A 141 20.17 1.32 -16.31
CA ARG A 141 21.63 1.26 -16.53
C ARG A 141 22.04 0.60 -17.83
N GLU A 142 21.08 0.22 -18.67
CA GLU A 142 21.31 -0.53 -19.90
C GLU A 142 21.67 0.37 -21.09
N LEU A 143 21.57 1.70 -20.93
CA LEU A 143 21.79 2.69 -21.98
C LEU A 143 23.27 3.09 -22.19
N GLY A 144 24.20 2.35 -21.59
CA GLY A 144 25.65 2.56 -21.68
C GLY A 144 26.23 3.39 -20.54
N GLU A 145 27.57 3.39 -20.45
CA GLU A 145 28.31 4.05 -19.37
C GLU A 145 28.04 5.56 -19.32
N GLY A 146 27.62 6.05 -18.15
CA GLY A 146 27.29 7.47 -17.94
C GLY A 146 25.86 7.88 -18.30
N ASN A 147 25.07 7.00 -18.92
CA ASN A 147 23.67 7.28 -19.30
C ASN A 147 22.67 6.69 -18.28
N TYR A 148 22.87 7.01 -17.00
CA TYR A 148 22.01 6.59 -15.91
C TYR A 148 20.96 7.66 -15.62
N PHE A 149 19.72 7.44 -16.04
CA PHE A 149 18.63 8.36 -15.69
C PHE A 149 17.36 7.63 -15.26
N PHE A 150 16.65 8.27 -14.35
CA PHE A 150 15.35 7.83 -13.89
C PHE A 150 14.27 8.33 -14.87
N THR A 151 13.38 7.43 -15.23
CA THR A 151 12.11 7.76 -15.90
C THR A 151 10.97 7.20 -15.06
N PRO A 152 9.75 7.77 -15.09
CA PRO A 152 8.62 7.20 -14.36
C PRO A 152 8.41 5.71 -14.64
N GLU A 153 8.64 5.25 -15.86
CA GLU A 153 8.51 3.87 -16.33
C GLU A 153 9.42 2.88 -15.58
N CYS A 154 10.53 3.36 -15.01
CA CYS A 154 11.38 2.57 -14.12
C CYS A 154 10.64 2.03 -12.89
N LEU A 155 9.51 2.65 -12.50
CA LEU A 155 8.67 2.21 -11.39
C LEU A 155 7.52 1.30 -11.81
N ARG A 156 7.38 0.95 -13.10
CA ARG A 156 6.26 0.14 -13.61
C ARG A 156 6.08 -1.16 -12.85
N ASP A 157 7.15 -1.94 -12.72
CA ASP A 157 7.10 -3.26 -12.05
C ASP A 157 6.80 -3.14 -10.56
N LEU A 158 7.35 -2.11 -9.91
CA LEU A 158 7.02 -1.79 -8.52
C LEU A 158 5.54 -1.43 -8.40
N ALA A 159 5.01 -0.61 -9.30
CA ALA A 159 3.64 -0.14 -9.24
C ALA A 159 2.64 -1.29 -9.45
N VAL A 160 2.92 -2.21 -10.37
CA VAL A 160 2.13 -3.44 -10.58
C VAL A 160 2.18 -4.34 -9.33
N SER A 161 3.39 -4.59 -8.80
CA SER A 161 3.57 -5.41 -7.60
C SER A 161 2.84 -4.81 -6.40
N LEU A 162 2.94 -3.50 -6.22
CA LEU A 162 2.33 -2.79 -5.09
C LEU A 162 0.80 -2.71 -5.24
N LEU A 163 0.27 -2.64 -6.46
CA LEU A 163 -1.17 -2.72 -6.70
C LEU A 163 -1.70 -4.08 -6.26
N GLU A 164 -1.02 -5.17 -6.63
CA GLU A 164 -1.42 -6.52 -6.22
C GLU A 164 -1.39 -6.70 -4.70
N ILE A 165 -0.30 -6.28 -4.05
CA ILE A 165 -0.20 -6.26 -2.58
C ILE A 165 -1.33 -5.44 -1.96
N SER A 166 -1.64 -4.27 -2.54
CA SER A 166 -2.71 -3.40 -2.05
C SER A 166 -4.07 -4.06 -2.18
N LYS A 167 -4.33 -4.82 -3.25
CA LYS A 167 -5.58 -5.57 -3.41
C LYS A 167 -5.73 -6.66 -2.36
N GLN A 168 -4.66 -7.44 -2.13
CA GLN A 168 -4.64 -8.47 -1.09
C GLN A 168 -4.82 -7.88 0.31
N TRP A 169 -4.17 -6.75 0.57
CA TRP A 169 -4.34 -5.99 1.80
C TRP A 169 -5.77 -5.51 1.99
N ALA A 170 -6.38 -4.90 0.97
CA ALA A 170 -7.74 -4.38 1.05
C ALA A 170 -8.77 -5.48 1.35
N LEU A 171 -8.64 -6.65 0.72
CA LEU A 171 -9.48 -7.82 1.02
C LEU A 171 -9.34 -8.27 2.48
N ALA A 172 -8.11 -8.51 2.92
CA ALA A 172 -7.84 -9.05 4.24
C ALA A 172 -8.22 -8.05 5.35
N LEU A 173 -7.87 -6.78 5.16
CA LEU A 173 -8.23 -5.71 6.07
C LEU A 173 -9.75 -5.50 6.11
N GLY A 174 -10.42 -5.52 4.96
CA GLY A 174 -11.87 -5.41 4.86
C GLY A 174 -12.58 -6.47 5.69
N LYS A 175 -12.14 -7.73 5.58
CA LYS A 175 -12.60 -8.84 6.39
C LYS A 175 -12.34 -8.60 7.89
N PHE A 176 -11.11 -8.27 8.27
CA PHE A 176 -10.75 -7.97 9.66
C PHE A 176 -11.62 -6.85 10.25
N ARG A 177 -11.80 -5.75 9.53
CA ARG A 177 -12.61 -4.60 9.98
C ARG A 177 -14.08 -5.00 10.14
N HIS A 178 -14.61 -5.84 9.25
CA HIS A 178 -15.97 -6.37 9.37
C HIS A 178 -16.15 -7.15 10.67
N GLU A 179 -15.25 -8.11 10.92
CA GLU A 179 -15.27 -8.95 12.12
C GLU A 179 -15.05 -8.14 13.40
N ARG A 180 -14.26 -7.06 13.33
CA ARG A 180 -13.90 -6.25 14.49
C ARG A 180 -14.96 -5.22 14.91
N PHE A 181 -15.66 -4.62 13.94
CA PHE A 181 -16.53 -3.45 14.16
C PHE A 181 -18.01 -3.70 13.86
N HIS A 182 -18.35 -4.81 13.18
CA HIS A 182 -19.72 -5.07 12.71
C HIS A 182 -20.20 -6.51 12.95
N ALA A 183 -19.39 -7.36 13.59
CA ALA A 183 -19.81 -8.68 14.05
C ALA A 183 -20.36 -8.61 15.48
#